data_AF-A0A958YT03-F1
#
_entry.id   AF-A0A958YT03-F1
#
_cell.length_a   1.000
_cell.length_b   1.000
_cell.length_c   1.000
_cell.angle_alpha   90.00
_cell.angle_beta   90.00
_cell.angle_gamma   90.00
#
_symmetry.space_group_name_H-M   'P 1'
#
loop_
_entity.id
_entity.type
_entity.pdbx_description
1 polymer ?
#
loop_
_entity_poly.entity_id
_entity_poly.type
_entity_poly.pdbx_seq_one_letter_code
_entity_poly.pdbx_strand_id
1 'polypeptide(L)' 'NEAHRFGITFHRSKRSKQALNTELETIPGIGEKTVVELLKHFKSTKRIASASFEELSKVIGPSRAKKLVEYFRNE' A
#
# COMPACT_ATOMS: atom_id res chain seq x y z
N ASN A 1 -1.50 18.75 35.67
CA ASN A 1 -0.17 18.14 35.49
C ASN A 1 -0.23 17.26 34.25
N GLU A 2 0.24 17.79 33.13
CA GLU A 2 -0.09 17.39 31.75
C GLU A 2 0.97 16.43 31.17
N ALA A 3 1.45 15.49 31.99
CA ALA A 3 2.52 14.55 31.64
C ALA A 3 2.02 13.12 31.34
N HIS A 4 0.75 12.81 31.62
CA HIS A 4 0.16 11.48 31.36
C HIS A 4 -0.38 11.28 29.94
N ARG A 5 -0.27 12.26 29.04
CA ARG A 5 -0.73 12.11 27.64
C ARG A 5 0.34 11.62 26.66
N PHE A 6 1.59 11.46 27.09
CA PHE A 6 2.72 11.24 26.17
C PHE A 6 3.38 9.85 26.25
N GLY A 7 2.88 8.92 27.06
CA GLY A 7 3.60 7.67 27.33
C GLY A 7 3.21 6.43 26.51
N ILE A 8 2.02 6.36 25.89
CA ILE A 8 1.47 5.06 25.42
C ILE A 8 0.98 5.11 23.96
N THR A 9 1.68 5.85 23.10
CA THR A 9 1.40 5.84 21.64
C THR A 9 2.60 5.38 20.82
N PHE A 10 3.56 4.69 21.44
CA PHE A 10 4.78 4.25 20.76
C PHE A 10 4.83 2.75 20.39
N HIS A 11 3.73 2.01 20.57
CA HIS A 11 3.65 0.59 20.18
C HIS A 11 2.54 0.23 19.19
N ARG A 12 1.97 1.20 18.44
CA ARG A 12 0.97 0.89 17.39
C ARG A 12 1.56 0.74 15.97
N SER A 13 2.86 0.93 15.76
CA SER A 13 3.41 0.99 14.40
C SER A 13 4.02 -0.32 13.87
N LYS A 14 4.12 -1.37 14.71
CA LYS A 14 4.75 -2.64 14.26
C LYS A 14 3.80 -3.61 13.57
N ARG A 15 2.46 -3.47 13.73
CA ARG A 15 1.46 -4.38 13.12
C ARG A 15 0.93 -3.91 11.76
N SER A 16 1.12 -2.64 11.41
CA SER A 16 0.61 -2.10 10.14
C SER A 16 1.44 -2.56 8.94
N LYS A 17 2.76 -2.75 9.08
CA LYS A 17 3.60 -3.17 7.93
C LYS A 17 3.23 -4.54 7.34
N GLN A 18 2.76 -5.49 8.16
CA GLN A 18 2.31 -6.79 7.64
C GLN A 18 0.92 -6.73 7.04
N ALA A 19 -0.03 -6.02 7.66
CA ALA A 19 -1.38 -5.87 7.12
C ALA A 19 -1.40 -5.15 5.76
N LEU A 20 -0.51 -4.16 5.59
CA LEU A 20 -0.42 -3.38 4.35
C LEU A 20 0.06 -4.23 3.16
N ASN A 21 0.88 -5.27 3.36
CA ASN A 21 1.28 -6.15 2.26
C ASN A 21 0.10 -7.00 1.76
N THR A 22 -0.75 -7.47 2.69
CA THR A 22 -1.81 -8.43 2.38
C THR A 22 -2.87 -7.84 1.45
N GLU A 23 -3.23 -6.56 1.62
CA GLU A 23 -4.28 -5.91 0.83
C GLU A 23 -3.95 -5.87 -0.67
N LEU A 24 -2.70 -5.53 -1.01
CA LEU A 24 -2.25 -5.53 -2.42
C LEU A 24 -2.11 -6.95 -2.99
N GLU A 25 -1.71 -7.92 -2.16
CA GLU A 25 -1.60 -9.33 -2.56
C GLU A 25 -2.96 -10.00 -2.74
N THR A 26 -4.01 -9.48 -2.10
CA THR A 26 -5.38 -9.99 -2.29
C THR A 26 -6.00 -9.58 -3.63
N ILE A 27 -5.38 -8.65 -4.37
CA ILE A 27 -5.91 -8.19 -5.66
C ILE A 27 -5.67 -9.27 -6.73
N PRO A 28 -6.73 -9.82 -7.36
CA PRO A 28 -6.61 -10.92 -8.30
C PRO A 28 -5.82 -10.54 -9.57
N GLY A 29 -4.62 -11.10 -9.69
CA GLY A 29 -3.68 -10.85 -10.78
C GLY A 29 -2.60 -9.82 -10.46
N ILE A 30 -2.51 -9.38 -9.21
CA ILE A 30 -1.34 -8.74 -8.62
C ILE A 30 -0.65 -9.80 -7.75
N GLY A 31 0.55 -10.22 -8.15
CA GLY A 31 1.34 -11.19 -7.38
C GLY A 31 2.31 -10.49 -6.44
N GLU A 32 2.86 -11.23 -5.48
CA GLU A 32 3.88 -10.74 -4.52
C GLU A 32 5.02 -9.98 -5.22
N LYS A 33 5.51 -10.45 -6.38
CA LYS A 33 6.55 -9.73 -7.17
C LYS A 33 6.14 -8.31 -7.53
N THR A 34 4.90 -8.14 -7.98
CA THR A 34 4.33 -6.84 -8.36
C THR A 34 4.18 -5.94 -7.14
N VAL A 35 3.71 -6.49 -6.01
CA VAL A 35 3.59 -5.77 -4.74
C VAL A 35 4.96 -5.31 -4.24
N VAL A 36 5.97 -6.19 -4.28
CA VAL A 36 7.35 -5.85 -3.90
C VAL A 36 7.91 -4.74 -4.77
N GLU A 37 7.65 -4.75 -6.08
CA GLU A 37 8.11 -3.72 -7.01
C GLU A 37 7.46 -2.36 -6.73
N LEU A 38 6.14 -2.35 -6.49
CA LEU A 38 5.42 -1.16 -6.08
C LEU A 38 5.90 -0.65 -4.71
N LEU A 39 6.11 -1.53 -3.74
CA LEU A 39 6.60 -1.15 -2.41
C LEU A 39 8.02 -0.62 -2.47
N LYS A 40 8.88 -1.15 -3.35
CA LYS A 40 10.22 -0.60 -3.60
C LYS A 40 10.14 0.83 -4.15
N HIS A 41 9.22 1.09 -5.07
CA HIS A 41 9.08 2.39 -5.71
C HIS A 41 8.37 3.43 -4.81
N PHE A 42 7.16 3.09 -4.34
CA PHE A 42 6.28 3.99 -3.61
C PHE A 42 6.52 3.98 -2.09
N LYS A 43 7.26 3.00 -1.56
CA LYS A 43 7.60 2.82 -0.13
C LYS A 43 6.43 2.50 0.80
N SER A 44 5.18 2.66 0.37
CA SER A 44 3.99 2.41 1.18
C SER A 44 2.75 2.16 0.32
N THR A 45 1.86 1.28 0.77
CA THR A 45 0.56 1.01 0.12
C THR A 45 -0.36 2.21 0.08
N LYS A 46 -0.32 3.11 1.08
CA LYS A 46 -1.02 4.39 1.00
C LYS A 46 -0.58 5.22 -0.21
N ARG A 47 0.72 5.25 -0.49
CA ARG A 47 1.24 5.95 -1.67
C ARG A 47 0.83 5.26 -2.97
N ILE A 48 0.73 3.94 -2.96
CA ILE A 48 0.26 3.14 -4.10
C ILE A 48 -1.23 3.43 -4.36
N ALA A 49 -2.05 3.48 -3.31
CA ALA A 49 -3.48 3.80 -3.39
C ALA A 49 -3.72 5.23 -3.89
N SER A 50 -2.86 6.19 -3.49
CA SER A 50 -2.90 7.58 -3.99
C SER A 50 -2.10 7.80 -5.28
N ALA A 51 -1.45 6.77 -5.84
CA ALA A 51 -0.67 6.91 -7.05
C ALA A 51 -1.58 6.94 -8.28
N SER A 52 -1.21 7.76 -9.26
CA SER A 52 -1.91 7.83 -10.54
C SER A 52 -1.72 6.55 -11.35
N PHE A 53 -2.70 6.24 -12.21
CA PHE A 53 -2.63 5.12 -13.14
C PHE A 53 -1.32 5.12 -13.97
N GLU A 54 -0.87 6.29 -14.43
CA GLU A 54 0.40 6.40 -15.17
C GLU A 54 1.60 5.90 -14.37
N GLU A 55 1.74 6.35 -13.12
CA GLU A 55 2.85 5.96 -12.26
C GLU A 55 2.83 4.46 -11.95
N LEU A 56 1.65 3.92 -11.66
CA LEU A 56 1.46 2.48 -11.50
C LEU A 56 1.82 1.74 -12.80
N SER A 57 1.35 2.23 -13.95
CA SER A 57 1.60 1.58 -15.25
C SER A 57 3.07 1.57 -15.65
N LYS A 58 3.85 2.59 -15.26
CA LYS A 58 5.29 2.64 -15.50
C LYS A 58 6.05 1.58 -14.72
N VAL A 59 5.59 1.26 -13.50
CA VAL A 59 6.24 0.25 -12.66
C VAL A 59 5.81 -1.15 -13.08
N ILE A 60 4.50 -1.42 -13.11
CA ILE A 60 3.97 -2.80 -13.22
C ILE A 60 3.30 -3.13 -14.55
N GLY A 61 3.21 -2.16 -15.45
CA GLY A 61 2.49 -2.24 -16.73
C GLY A 61 1.01 -1.84 -16.63
N PRO A 62 0.41 -1.40 -17.75
CA PRO A 62 -0.96 -0.88 -17.78
C PRO A 62 -2.03 -1.89 -17.37
N SER A 63 -1.87 -3.18 -17.73
CA SER A 63 -2.83 -4.23 -17.37
C SER A 63 -2.95 -4.43 -15.86
N ARG A 64 -1.83 -4.37 -15.13
CA ARG A 64 -1.82 -4.54 -13.67
C ARG A 64 -2.23 -3.26 -12.95
N ALA A 65 -1.75 -2.12 -13.44
CA ALA A 65 -2.13 -0.80 -12.92
C ALA A 65 -3.65 -0.58 -12.97
N LYS A 66 -4.31 -1.03 -14.04
CA LYS A 66 -5.76 -0.89 -14.20
C LYS A 66 -6.52 -1.60 -13.09
N LYS A 67 -6.12 -2.84 -12.78
CA LYS A 67 -6.73 -3.65 -11.70
C LYS A 67 -6.56 -2.98 -10.34
N LEU A 68 -5.39 -2.41 -10.09
CA LEU A 68 -5.10 -1.71 -8.84
C LEU A 68 -6.00 -0.48 -8.66
N VAL A 69 -6.08 0.36 -9.70
CA VAL A 69 -6.93 1.56 -9.70
C VAL A 69 -8.41 1.18 -9.59
N GLU A 70 -8.84 0.12 -10.25
CA GLU A 70 -10.22 -0.37 -10.18
C GLU A 70 -10.56 -0.92 -8.79
N TYR A 71 -9.63 -1.65 -8.17
CA TYR A 71 -9.77 -2.12 -6.78
C TYR A 71 -9.92 -0.97 -5.80
N PHE A 72 -8.99 0.00 -5.83
CA PHE A 72 -9.05 1.19 -4.95
C PHE A 72 -10.19 2.16 -5.26
N ARG A 73 -10.82 2.07 -6.44
CA ARG A 73 -12.01 2.86 -6.78
C ARG A 73 -13.30 2.25 -6.25
N ASN A 74 -13.30 0.94 -5.97
CA ASN A 74 -14.45 0.20 -5.45
C ASN A 74 -14.46 0.06 -3.92
N GLU A 75 -13.45 0.57 -3.22
CA GLU A 75 -13.37 0.68 -1.75
C GLU A 75 -13.55 2.14 -1.30
#